data_AF-A0A4R4NVQ4-F1
#
_entry.id   AF-A0A4R4NVQ4-F1
#
_cell.length_a   1.000
_cell.length_b   1.000
_cell.length_c   1.000
_cell.angle_alpha   90.00
_cell.angle_beta   90.00
_cell.angle_gamma   90.00
#
_symmetry.space_group_name_H-M   'P 1'
#
loop_
_entity.id
_entity.type
_entity.pdbx_description
1 polymer ?
#
loop_
_entity_poly.entity_id
_entity_poly.type
_entity_poly.pdbx_seq_one_letter_code
_entity_poly.pdbx_strand_id
1 'polypeptide(L)'
;MVIIEPPWSAAEHDRALDRLAARENFPVAARLLPARHRADLRAVYGFARLVDDIGDEAPPEQRSKLLGLVDDDLDRVFAGRTPNLPQLRRLAGTVHAHRVPAEPFRDLVRANRRDQVVHRYETFDELRGYCALSAAPVGRIVLHLFRAHRPALVAASDDVCTALQVIEHCQDAGQDYRAGRIYLPGEDLRRFGCAEEDLGRAVTPTRLRGVLALEAGRAAELLDRGTPPLMAGLTGWARIAVAGYVAGGRAALSALARGHYDVLARRLRPRRAAVPVRWVRVLEGGRR
;
A
#
# COMPACT_ATOMS: atom_id res chain seq x y z
N MET A 1 0.45 17.96 33.97
CA MET A 1 1.29 17.57 32.82
C MET A 1 0.33 17.14 31.72
N VAL A 2 0.25 17.93 30.65
CA VAL A 2 -0.88 17.94 29.71
C VAL A 2 -1.06 16.55 29.08
N ILE A 3 -2.17 15.89 29.42
CA ILE A 3 -2.72 14.79 28.64
C ILE A 3 -3.24 15.45 27.36
N ILE A 4 -2.40 15.45 26.32
CA ILE A 4 -2.88 15.74 24.97
C ILE A 4 -3.71 14.50 24.63
N GLU A 5 -5.04 14.61 24.62
CA GLU A 5 -5.87 13.62 23.95
C GLU A 5 -5.32 13.48 22.53
N PRO A 6 -4.84 12.29 22.11
CA PRO A 6 -4.41 12.14 20.74
C PRO A 6 -5.62 12.45 19.85
N PRO A 7 -5.50 13.21 18.74
CA PRO A 7 -6.53 13.33 17.69
C PRO A 7 -6.91 12.00 16.97
N TRP A 8 -6.79 10.86 17.66
CA TRP A 8 -6.77 9.50 17.14
C TRP A 8 -7.70 8.62 17.96
N SER A 9 -8.89 9.11 18.27
CA SER A 9 -9.88 8.27 18.94
C SER A 9 -10.16 7.04 18.08
N ALA A 10 -10.38 5.89 18.72
CA ALA A 10 -10.65 4.64 17.99
C ALA A 10 -11.87 4.78 17.05
N ALA A 11 -12.82 5.66 17.38
CA ALA A 11 -14.01 5.95 16.58
C ALA A 11 -13.72 6.80 15.34
N GLU A 12 -12.86 7.82 15.42
CA GLU A 12 -12.45 8.61 14.25
C GLU A 12 -11.63 7.76 13.28
N HIS A 13 -10.77 6.91 13.83
CA HIS A 13 -9.98 5.96 13.08
C HIS A 13 -10.86 4.92 12.36
N ASP A 14 -11.89 4.39 13.01
CA ASP A 14 -12.86 3.50 12.37
C ASP A 14 -13.59 4.17 11.20
N ARG A 15 -14.02 5.42 11.36
CA ARG A 15 -14.62 6.21 10.26
C ARG A 15 -13.63 6.49 9.14
N ALA A 16 -12.34 6.71 9.47
CA ALA A 16 -11.29 6.89 8.48
C ALA A 16 -11.06 5.61 7.66
N LEU A 17 -11.01 4.44 8.31
CA LEU A 17 -10.91 3.14 7.64
C LEU A 17 -12.13 2.86 6.76
N ASP A 18 -13.33 3.21 7.22
CA ASP A 18 -14.55 3.04 6.42
C ASP A 18 -14.56 3.96 5.18
N ARG A 19 -14.03 5.19 5.31
CA ARG A 19 -13.82 6.11 4.18
C ARG A 19 -12.73 5.62 3.23
N LEU A 20 -11.62 5.07 3.74
CA LEU A 20 -10.54 4.49 2.95
C LEU A 20 -11.05 3.30 2.13
N ALA A 21 -11.75 2.37 2.79
CA ALA A 21 -12.40 1.22 2.16
C ALA A 21 -13.44 1.63 1.09
N ALA A 22 -14.02 2.83 1.20
CA ALA A 22 -14.91 3.40 0.19
C ALA A 22 -14.20 4.13 -0.96
N ARG A 23 -12.95 4.59 -0.76
CA ARG A 23 -12.18 5.43 -1.70
C ARG A 23 -11.16 4.66 -2.53
N GLU A 24 -10.47 3.70 -1.92
CA GLU A 24 -9.52 2.82 -2.61
C GLU A 24 -10.27 1.73 -3.36
N ASN A 25 -9.66 1.14 -4.39
CA ASN A 25 -10.24 0.00 -5.14
C ASN A 25 -10.25 -1.33 -4.35
N PHE A 26 -10.20 -1.19 -3.03
CA PHE A 26 -10.50 -2.18 -2.01
C PHE A 26 -11.97 -2.69 -1.90
N PRO A 27 -13.05 -2.18 -2.54
CA PRO A 27 -14.41 -2.36 -2.01
C PRO A 27 -15.23 -3.51 -2.62
N VAL A 28 -14.63 -4.49 -3.30
CA VAL A 28 -15.41 -5.67 -3.74
C VAL A 28 -14.95 -6.93 -3.01
N ALA A 29 -13.66 -7.27 -3.07
CA ALA A 29 -13.16 -8.49 -2.44
C ALA A 29 -13.31 -8.47 -0.91
N ALA A 30 -12.95 -7.37 -0.25
CA ALA A 30 -13.05 -7.26 1.21
C ALA A 30 -14.51 -7.26 1.71
N ARG A 31 -15.49 -6.83 0.90
CA ARG A 31 -16.91 -6.90 1.26
C ARG A 31 -17.47 -8.32 1.21
N LEU A 32 -16.94 -9.18 0.33
CA LEU A 32 -17.34 -10.59 0.24
C LEU A 32 -16.70 -11.48 1.31
N LEU A 33 -15.59 -11.03 1.93
CA LEU A 33 -14.92 -11.81 2.97
C LEU A 33 -15.82 -12.00 4.20
N PRO A 34 -15.80 -13.17 4.86
CA PRO A 34 -16.47 -13.39 6.14
C PRO A 34 -16.07 -12.36 7.22
N ALA A 35 -16.96 -12.10 8.17
CA ALA A 35 -16.78 -11.07 9.20
C ALA A 35 -15.45 -11.18 9.95
N ARG A 36 -15.01 -12.40 10.27
CA ARG A 36 -13.71 -12.65 10.93
C ARG A 36 -12.52 -12.11 10.12
N HIS A 37 -12.47 -12.40 8.81
CA HIS A 37 -11.37 -11.98 7.95
C HIS A 37 -11.39 -10.47 7.72
N ARG A 38 -12.58 -9.87 7.67
CA ARG A 38 -12.72 -8.40 7.61
C ARG A 38 -12.20 -7.74 8.88
N ALA A 39 -12.49 -8.30 10.05
CA ALA A 39 -12.01 -7.78 11.33
C ALA A 39 -10.48 -7.82 11.41
N ASP A 40 -9.87 -8.96 11.04
CA ASP A 40 -8.41 -9.11 11.01
C ASP A 40 -7.74 -8.12 10.04
N LEU A 41 -8.25 -8.01 8.82
CA LEU A 41 -7.74 -7.04 7.85
C LEU A 41 -7.90 -5.61 8.38
N ARG A 42 -9.04 -5.27 8.97
CA ARG A 42 -9.28 -3.93 9.53
C ARG A 42 -8.31 -3.59 10.67
N ALA A 43 -7.93 -4.57 11.49
CA ALA A 43 -6.92 -4.37 12.53
C ALA A 43 -5.54 -4.05 11.93
N VAL A 44 -5.14 -4.77 10.88
CA VAL A 44 -3.89 -4.53 10.16
C VAL A 44 -3.88 -3.18 9.45
N TYR A 45 -4.94 -2.85 8.70
CA TYR A 45 -5.05 -1.53 8.05
C TYR A 45 -5.11 -0.41 9.06
N GLY A 46 -5.71 -0.63 10.23
CA GLY A 46 -5.71 0.37 11.28
C GLY A 46 -4.32 0.66 11.83
N PHE A 47 -3.46 -0.36 11.94
CA PHE A 47 -2.06 -0.14 12.26
C PHE A 47 -1.31 0.61 11.15
N ALA A 48 -1.43 0.19 9.89
CA ALA A 48 -0.74 0.85 8.78
C ALA A 48 -1.15 2.33 8.67
N ARG A 49 -2.46 2.60 8.76
CA ARG A 49 -2.99 3.97 8.75
C ARG A 49 -2.50 4.80 9.94
N LEU A 50 -2.39 4.20 11.13
CA LEU A 50 -1.79 4.87 12.29
C LEU A 50 -0.35 5.33 11.98
N VAL A 51 0.46 4.45 11.39
CA VAL A 51 1.85 4.78 11.03
C VAL A 51 1.89 5.89 9.97
N ASP A 52 1.10 5.77 8.91
CA ASP A 52 1.05 6.77 7.82
C ASP A 52 0.59 8.15 8.31
N ASP A 53 -0.46 8.19 9.13
CA ASP A 53 -0.95 9.44 9.74
C ASP A 53 0.12 10.14 10.56
N ILE A 54 1.05 9.41 11.19
CA ILE A 54 2.13 10.03 11.96
C ILE A 54 3.08 10.71 10.99
N GLY A 55 3.32 10.10 9.82
CA GLY A 55 4.18 10.68 8.78
C GLY A 55 3.56 11.89 8.08
N ASP A 56 2.26 11.85 7.81
CA ASP A 56 1.60 12.86 6.97
C ASP A 56 0.98 14.00 7.78
N GLU A 57 0.31 13.70 8.91
CA GLU A 57 -0.54 14.67 9.61
C GLU A 57 0.09 15.19 10.91
N ALA A 58 0.99 14.44 11.56
CA ALA A 58 1.60 14.90 12.81
C ALA A 58 2.65 15.99 12.57
N PRO A 59 2.81 16.95 13.52
CA PRO A 59 3.87 17.96 13.46
C PRO A 59 5.26 17.32 13.33
N PRO A 60 6.14 17.80 12.43
CA PRO A 60 7.44 17.18 12.16
C PRO A 60 8.27 16.86 13.42
N GLU A 61 8.29 17.77 14.39
CA GLU A 61 9.03 17.65 15.65
C GLU A 61 8.49 16.56 16.59
N GLN A 62 7.25 16.08 16.37
CA GLN A 62 6.62 15.04 17.17
C GLN A 62 6.71 13.64 16.55
N ARG A 63 6.97 13.54 15.24
CA ARG A 63 6.91 12.27 14.49
C ARG A 63 7.80 11.19 15.08
N SER A 64 9.07 11.50 15.34
CA SER A 64 10.02 10.54 15.91
C SER A 64 9.56 10.00 17.27
N LYS A 65 9.01 10.87 18.13
CA LYS A 65 8.49 10.48 19.44
C LYS A 65 7.27 9.57 19.30
N LEU A 66 6.32 9.92 18.42
CA LEU A 66 5.11 9.15 18.17
C LEU A 66 5.43 7.76 17.59
N LEU A 67 6.35 7.67 16.64
CA LEU A 67 6.82 6.38 16.12
C LEU A 67 7.55 5.55 17.18
N GLY A 68 8.24 6.19 18.14
CA GLY A 68 8.78 5.51 19.31
C GLY A 68 7.70 4.86 20.18
N LEU A 69 6.56 5.54 20.39
CA LEU A 69 5.41 4.95 21.09
C LEU A 69 4.81 3.76 20.33
N VAL A 70 4.77 3.83 19.00
CA VAL A 70 4.34 2.68 18.17
C VAL A 70 5.30 1.51 18.35
N ASP A 71 6.61 1.77 18.38
CA ASP A 71 7.62 0.74 18.56
C ASP A 71 7.54 0.06 19.94
N ASP A 72 7.35 0.84 21.01
CA ASP A 72 7.19 0.32 22.37
C ASP A 72 5.93 -0.56 22.48
N ASP A 73 4.85 -0.15 21.82
CA ASP A 73 3.61 -0.92 21.82
C ASP A 73 3.69 -2.18 20.96
N LEU A 74 4.45 -2.17 19.85
CA LEU A 74 4.77 -3.40 19.13
C LEU A 74 5.55 -4.36 20.05
N ASP A 75 6.51 -3.89 20.85
CA ASP A 75 7.21 -4.74 21.83
C ASP A 75 6.26 -5.31 22.88
N ARG A 76 5.24 -4.56 23.29
CA ARG A 76 4.19 -5.08 24.17
C ARG A 76 3.38 -6.17 23.49
N VAL A 77 2.92 -5.94 22.25
CA VAL A 77 2.20 -6.95 21.45
C VAL A 77 3.01 -8.24 21.37
N PHE A 78 4.28 -8.17 20.94
CA PHE A 78 5.08 -9.37 20.72
C PHE A 78 5.58 -10.04 22.01
N ALA A 79 5.59 -9.33 23.14
CA ALA A 79 5.82 -9.90 24.46
C ALA A 79 4.55 -10.47 25.13
N GLY A 80 3.39 -10.46 24.45
CA GLY A 80 2.12 -10.90 25.04
C GLY A 80 1.57 -9.97 26.13
N ARG A 81 1.99 -8.70 26.15
CA ARG A 81 1.54 -7.67 27.09
C ARG A 81 0.50 -6.76 26.44
N THR A 82 -0.37 -6.16 27.25
CA THR A 82 -1.39 -5.22 26.78
C THR A 82 -0.76 -3.92 26.23
N PRO A 83 -0.99 -3.55 24.95
CA PRO A 83 -0.54 -2.29 24.38
C PRO A 83 -1.33 -1.08 24.91
N ASN A 84 -0.78 0.13 24.76
CA ASN A 84 -1.43 1.37 25.20
C ASN A 84 -2.30 2.00 24.11
N LEU A 85 -1.83 1.98 22.87
CA LEU A 85 -2.48 2.54 21.69
C LEU A 85 -3.68 1.66 21.29
N PRO A 86 -4.88 2.26 21.07
CA PRO A 86 -6.09 1.51 20.72
C PRO A 86 -5.94 0.62 19.49
N GLN A 87 -5.22 1.09 18.47
CA GLN A 87 -4.96 0.37 17.23
C GLN A 87 -4.10 -0.88 17.49
N LEU A 88 -3.07 -0.76 18.34
CA LEU A 88 -2.20 -1.88 18.69
C LEU A 88 -2.91 -2.90 19.60
N ARG A 89 -3.82 -2.45 20.48
CA ARG A 89 -4.71 -3.37 21.24
C ARG A 89 -5.57 -4.22 20.31
N ARG A 90 -6.16 -3.62 19.27
CA ARG A 90 -6.95 -4.35 18.26
C ARG A 90 -6.07 -5.28 17.43
N LEU A 91 -4.87 -4.82 17.06
CA LEU A 91 -3.90 -5.61 16.30
C LEU A 91 -3.42 -6.85 17.08
N ALA A 92 -3.26 -6.74 18.39
CA ALA A 92 -2.70 -7.80 19.24
C ALA A 92 -3.43 -9.14 19.03
N GLY A 93 -4.77 -9.14 19.05
CA GLY A 93 -5.56 -10.36 18.85
C GLY A 93 -5.27 -11.03 17.50
N THR A 94 -5.22 -10.25 16.43
CA THR A 94 -4.90 -10.71 15.07
C THR A 94 -3.48 -11.27 14.97
N VAL A 95 -2.48 -10.58 15.53
CA VAL A 95 -1.08 -11.03 15.54
C VAL A 95 -0.93 -12.39 16.21
N HIS A 96 -1.54 -12.57 17.38
CA HIS A 96 -1.44 -13.82 18.14
C HIS A 96 -2.21 -14.96 17.47
N ALA A 97 -3.42 -14.69 16.98
CA ALA A 97 -4.26 -15.71 16.33
C ALA A 97 -3.64 -16.29 15.05
N HIS A 98 -2.90 -15.47 14.31
CA HIS A 98 -2.31 -15.84 13.02
C HIS A 98 -0.80 -16.02 13.06
N ARG A 99 -0.16 -15.86 14.23
CA ARG A 99 1.29 -15.94 14.42
C ARG A 99 2.05 -15.09 13.41
N VAL A 100 1.59 -13.85 13.21
CA VAL A 100 2.24 -12.90 12.30
C VAL A 100 3.57 -12.47 12.95
N PRO A 101 4.71 -12.50 12.25
CA PRO A 101 5.97 -12.05 12.81
C PRO A 101 6.00 -10.52 13.01
N ALA A 102 6.93 -10.04 13.83
CA ALA A 102 7.10 -8.61 14.10
C ALA A 102 7.67 -7.83 12.91
N GLU A 103 8.57 -8.45 12.16
CA GLU A 103 9.36 -7.81 11.10
C GLU A 103 8.51 -6.98 10.12
N PRO A 104 7.39 -7.48 9.57
CA PRO A 104 6.58 -6.71 8.64
C PRO A 104 5.98 -5.42 9.24
N PHE A 105 5.62 -5.43 10.52
CA PHE A 105 5.12 -4.23 11.19
C PHE A 105 6.24 -3.22 11.43
N ARG A 106 7.43 -3.71 11.81
CA ARG A 106 8.64 -2.89 11.98
C ARG A 106 9.08 -2.28 10.64
N ASP A 107 8.97 -3.02 9.54
CA ASP A 107 9.24 -2.51 8.19
C ASP A 107 8.37 -1.31 7.84
N LEU A 108 7.08 -1.34 8.14
CA LEU A 108 6.18 -0.20 7.89
C LEU A 108 6.58 1.04 8.71
N VAL A 109 6.95 0.86 9.97
CA VAL A 109 7.49 1.96 10.80
C VAL A 109 8.81 2.48 10.22
N ARG A 110 9.70 1.58 9.75
CA ARG A 110 10.96 1.95 9.07
C ARG A 110 10.71 2.73 7.78
N ALA A 111 9.72 2.33 6.98
CA ALA A 111 9.33 3.04 5.76
C ALA A 111 8.91 4.48 6.07
N ASN A 112 8.07 4.67 7.09
CA ASN A 112 7.65 6.00 7.51
C ASN A 112 8.84 6.88 7.96
N ARG A 113 9.77 6.32 8.74
CA ARG A 113 11.01 7.04 9.10
C ARG A 113 11.84 7.41 7.88
N ARG A 114 11.92 6.51 6.89
CA ARG A 114 12.66 6.77 5.65
C ARG A 114 12.06 7.93 4.87
N ASP A 115 10.74 8.01 4.76
CA ASP A 115 10.05 9.11 4.06
C ASP A 115 10.23 10.50 4.71
N GLN A 116 10.64 10.53 5.98
CA GLN A 116 10.96 11.80 6.65
C GLN A 116 12.31 12.37 6.23
N VAL A 117 13.20 11.57 5.64
CA VAL A 117 14.59 11.97 5.33
C VAL A 117 15.00 11.71 3.88
N VAL A 118 14.34 10.77 3.19
CA VAL A 118 14.55 10.47 1.78
C VAL A 118 13.36 11.02 0.99
N HIS A 119 13.64 11.90 0.03
CA HIS A 119 12.61 12.57 -0.75
C HIS A 119 12.70 12.29 -2.25
N ARG A 120 13.80 11.68 -2.71
CA ARG A 120 14.08 11.35 -4.11
C ARG A 120 14.72 9.97 -4.16
N TYR A 121 14.37 9.22 -5.21
CA TYR A 121 14.96 7.92 -5.53
C TYR A 121 15.62 8.04 -6.90
N GLU A 122 16.90 7.69 -6.99
CA GLU A 122 17.67 7.89 -8.22
C GLU A 122 17.35 6.82 -9.25
N THR A 123 17.21 5.58 -8.80
CA THR A 123 16.96 4.41 -9.67
C THR A 123 15.67 3.69 -9.32
N PHE A 124 15.15 2.90 -10.26
CA PHE A 124 13.99 2.05 -9.99
C PHE A 124 14.26 1.02 -8.88
N ASP A 125 15.49 0.51 -8.78
CA ASP A 125 15.84 -0.45 -7.72
C ASP A 125 15.86 0.19 -6.33
N GLU A 126 16.25 1.46 -6.21
CA GLU A 126 16.10 2.21 -4.96
C GLU A 126 14.62 2.39 -4.58
N LEU A 127 13.77 2.75 -5.55
CA LEU A 127 12.31 2.84 -5.34
C LEU A 127 11.73 1.47 -4.92
N ARG A 128 12.15 0.37 -5.55
CA ARG A 128 11.76 -0.98 -5.15
C ARG A 128 12.25 -1.31 -3.73
N GLY A 129 13.45 -0.88 -3.36
CA GLY A 129 13.98 -1.02 -2.02
C GLY A 129 13.14 -0.28 -0.97
N TYR A 130 12.55 0.86 -1.34
CA TYR A 130 11.54 1.51 -0.51
C TYR A 130 10.23 0.73 -0.46
N CYS A 131 9.71 0.26 -1.61
CA CYS A 131 8.48 -0.55 -1.67
C CYS A 131 8.58 -1.86 -0.86
N ALA A 132 9.78 -2.42 -0.73
CA ALA A 132 10.06 -3.57 0.12
C ALA A 132 9.83 -3.30 1.63
N LEU A 133 9.82 -2.03 2.03
CA LEU A 133 9.50 -1.57 3.38
C LEU A 133 8.08 -1.01 3.48
N SER A 134 7.61 -0.24 2.49
CA SER A 134 6.31 0.47 2.56
C SER A 134 5.12 -0.38 2.13
N ALA A 135 5.30 -1.37 1.24
CA ALA A 135 4.18 -2.09 0.63
C ALA A 135 4.26 -3.61 0.80
N ALA A 136 5.43 -4.22 0.52
CA ALA A 136 5.62 -5.67 0.64
C ALA A 136 5.22 -6.25 2.01
N PRO A 137 5.49 -5.57 3.14
CA PRO A 137 5.10 -6.08 4.45
C PRO A 137 3.60 -6.30 4.62
N VAL A 138 2.75 -5.47 4.01
CA VAL A 138 1.29 -5.64 4.06
C VAL A 138 0.89 -6.95 3.41
N GLY A 139 1.46 -7.29 2.25
CA GLY A 139 1.22 -8.56 1.57
C GLY A 139 1.63 -9.77 2.41
N ARG A 140 2.81 -9.69 3.05
CA ARG A 140 3.30 -10.72 3.97
C ARG A 140 2.34 -10.93 5.14
N ILE A 141 1.87 -9.85 5.77
CA ILE A 141 0.88 -9.92 6.85
C ILE A 141 -0.42 -10.59 6.35
N VAL A 142 -0.95 -10.18 5.20
CA VAL A 142 -2.16 -10.77 4.60
C VAL A 142 -1.97 -12.27 4.35
N LEU A 143 -0.82 -12.71 3.85
CA LEU A 143 -0.52 -14.13 3.69
C LEU A 143 -0.52 -14.87 5.04
N HIS A 144 -0.03 -14.27 6.13
CA HIS A 144 -0.14 -14.86 7.47
C HIS A 144 -1.59 -14.99 7.94
N LEU A 145 -2.43 -13.97 7.73
CA LEU A 145 -3.87 -14.02 8.10
C LEU A 145 -4.62 -15.18 7.44
N PHE A 146 -4.17 -15.57 6.24
CA PHE A 146 -4.72 -16.70 5.49
C PHE A 146 -3.90 -17.99 5.61
N ARG A 147 -2.86 -18.01 6.46
CA ARG A 147 -1.94 -19.15 6.65
C ARG A 147 -1.30 -19.65 5.34
N ALA A 148 -0.98 -18.73 4.44
CA ALA A 148 -0.46 -18.97 3.09
C ALA A 148 0.93 -18.32 2.86
N HIS A 149 1.78 -18.27 3.88
CA HIS A 149 3.05 -17.54 3.90
C HIS A 149 4.28 -18.38 3.49
N ARG A 150 4.13 -19.34 2.57
CA ARG A 150 5.28 -20.10 2.04
C ARG A 150 6.21 -19.19 1.22
N PRO A 151 7.54 -19.40 1.22
CA PRO A 151 8.50 -18.47 0.61
C PRO A 151 8.18 -18.05 -0.83
N ALA A 152 7.77 -18.99 -1.69
CA ALA A 152 7.41 -18.68 -3.07
C ALA A 152 6.15 -17.80 -3.20
N LEU A 153 5.17 -17.91 -2.28
CA LEU A 153 4.01 -17.01 -2.26
C LEU A 153 4.36 -15.65 -1.69
N VAL A 154 5.28 -15.60 -0.72
CA VAL A 154 5.80 -14.34 -0.19
C VAL A 154 6.49 -13.56 -1.30
N ALA A 155 7.42 -14.17 -2.05
CA ALA A 155 8.09 -13.50 -3.17
C ALA A 155 7.09 -13.00 -4.24
N ALA A 156 6.10 -13.82 -4.59
CA ALA A 156 5.06 -13.42 -5.55
C ALA A 156 4.14 -12.31 -5.00
N SER A 157 3.87 -12.30 -3.69
CA SER A 157 3.13 -11.22 -3.03
C SER A 157 3.94 -9.93 -2.99
N ASP A 158 5.24 -10.00 -2.75
CA ASP A 158 6.13 -8.84 -2.72
C ASP A 158 6.16 -8.16 -4.11
N ASP A 159 6.17 -8.93 -5.19
CA ASP A 159 6.03 -8.40 -6.56
C ASP A 159 4.70 -7.68 -6.77
N VAL A 160 3.57 -8.29 -6.35
CA VAL A 160 2.25 -7.65 -6.47
C VAL A 160 2.17 -6.38 -5.62
N CYS A 161 2.64 -6.41 -4.37
CA CYS A 161 2.63 -5.25 -3.48
C CYS A 161 3.51 -4.11 -4.03
N THR A 162 4.70 -4.43 -4.53
CA THR A 162 5.58 -3.45 -5.19
C THR A 162 4.89 -2.83 -6.40
N ALA A 163 4.21 -3.64 -7.22
CA ALA A 163 3.47 -3.12 -8.37
C ALA A 163 2.37 -2.14 -7.97
N LEU A 164 1.58 -2.48 -6.93
CA LEU A 164 0.51 -1.63 -6.44
C LEU A 164 1.04 -0.29 -5.94
N GLN A 165 2.17 -0.31 -5.23
CA GLN A 165 2.81 0.91 -4.73
C GLN A 165 3.35 1.79 -5.86
N VAL A 166 4.00 1.20 -6.88
CA VAL A 166 4.46 1.95 -8.05
C VAL A 166 3.28 2.58 -8.81
N ILE A 167 2.15 1.87 -8.92
CA ILE A 167 0.93 2.41 -9.53
C ILE A 167 0.40 3.60 -8.73
N GLU A 168 0.40 3.52 -7.40
CA GLU A 168 -0.01 4.62 -6.53
C GLU A 168 0.88 5.85 -6.72
N HIS A 169 2.21 5.67 -6.68
CA HIS A 169 3.16 6.74 -6.97
C HIS A 169 2.96 7.38 -8.36
N CYS A 170 2.58 6.59 -9.37
CA CYS A 170 2.22 7.13 -10.67
C CYS A 170 0.93 7.99 -10.60
N GLN A 171 -0.09 7.52 -9.89
CA GLN A 171 -1.38 8.20 -9.80
C GLN A 171 -1.30 9.50 -9.01
N ASP A 172 -0.48 9.53 -7.97
CA ASP A 172 -0.41 10.61 -7.00
C ASP A 172 0.90 11.45 -7.13
N ALA A 173 1.66 11.27 -8.22
CA ALA A 173 2.93 11.96 -8.50
C ALA A 173 2.92 13.49 -8.26
N GLY A 174 1.85 14.17 -8.69
CA GLY A 174 1.70 15.62 -8.47
C GLY A 174 1.33 15.99 -7.03
N GLN A 175 0.64 15.10 -6.30
CA GLN A 175 0.37 15.26 -4.88
C GLN A 175 1.64 15.05 -4.06
N ASP A 176 2.40 14.00 -4.37
CA ASP A 176 3.68 13.71 -3.71
C ASP A 176 4.67 14.87 -3.91
N TYR A 177 4.76 15.41 -5.13
CA TYR A 177 5.62 16.56 -5.41
C TYR A 177 5.26 17.79 -4.56
N ARG A 178 3.96 18.08 -4.41
CA ARG A 178 3.48 19.16 -3.54
C ARG A 178 3.77 18.92 -2.06
N ALA A 179 3.90 17.66 -1.65
CA ALA A 179 4.36 17.26 -0.32
C ALA A 179 5.89 17.21 -0.19
N GLY A 180 6.64 17.64 -1.21
CA GLY A 180 8.09 17.68 -1.23
C GLY A 180 8.77 16.35 -1.58
N ARG A 181 8.02 15.36 -2.08
CA ARG A 181 8.50 14.01 -2.39
C ARG A 181 8.40 13.69 -3.88
N ILE A 182 9.39 12.99 -4.41
CA ILE A 182 9.41 12.50 -5.80
C ILE A 182 9.80 11.03 -5.78
N TYR A 183 8.83 10.16 -5.99
CA TYR A 183 9.04 8.71 -6.03
C TYR A 183 9.40 8.19 -7.42
N LEU A 184 9.03 8.90 -8.49
CA LEU A 184 9.44 8.53 -9.84
C LEU A 184 10.98 8.55 -9.94
N PRO A 185 11.62 7.51 -10.48
CA PRO A 185 13.08 7.43 -10.52
C PRO A 185 13.72 8.62 -11.24
N GLY A 186 14.75 9.22 -10.62
CA GLY A 186 15.49 10.35 -11.18
C GLY A 186 16.13 10.04 -12.54
N GLU A 187 16.67 8.82 -12.71
CA GLU A 187 17.19 8.33 -13.99
C GLU A 187 16.15 8.34 -15.11
N ASP A 188 14.91 7.98 -14.81
CA ASP A 188 13.84 7.94 -15.80
C ASP A 188 13.30 9.33 -16.08
N LEU A 189 13.19 10.21 -15.08
CA LEU A 189 12.91 11.63 -15.29
C LEU A 189 13.94 12.24 -16.27
N ARG A 190 15.24 12.04 -16.02
CA ARG A 190 16.31 12.55 -16.91
C ARG A 190 16.28 11.90 -18.29
N ARG A 191 16.02 10.59 -18.38
CA ARG A 191 15.92 9.84 -19.65
C ARG A 191 14.87 10.43 -20.60
N PHE A 192 13.75 10.94 -20.06
CA PHE A 192 12.70 11.58 -20.84
C PHE A 192 12.84 13.11 -20.91
N GLY A 193 13.90 13.69 -20.34
CA GLY A 193 14.13 15.15 -20.31
C GLY A 193 13.12 15.90 -19.42
N CYS A 194 12.58 15.24 -18.39
CA CYS A 194 11.73 15.86 -17.38
C CYS A 194 12.55 16.61 -16.33
N ALA A 195 12.12 17.82 -16.02
CA ALA A 195 12.58 18.53 -14.83
C ALA A 195 11.61 18.25 -13.67
N GLU A 196 12.05 18.41 -12.41
CA GLU A 196 11.18 18.17 -11.24
C GLU A 196 9.94 19.07 -11.27
N GLU A 197 10.07 20.31 -11.76
CA GLU A 197 8.98 21.29 -11.84
C GLU A 197 7.84 20.85 -12.78
N ASP A 198 8.09 19.88 -13.68
CA ASP A 198 7.03 19.32 -14.51
C ASP A 198 5.95 18.61 -13.71
N LEU A 199 6.29 18.07 -12.53
CA LEU A 199 5.36 17.45 -11.59
C LEU A 199 4.41 18.47 -10.94
N GLY A 200 4.78 19.75 -10.95
CA GLY A 200 3.98 20.85 -10.42
C GLY A 200 3.03 21.51 -11.42
N ARG A 201 2.98 21.04 -12.68
CA ARG A 201 2.15 21.65 -13.73
C ARG A 201 0.68 21.30 -13.58
N ALA A 202 -0.19 22.15 -14.17
CA ALA A 202 -1.64 21.91 -14.19
C ALA A 202 -2.03 20.71 -15.08
N VAL A 203 -1.25 20.41 -16.11
CA VAL A 203 -1.46 19.30 -17.06
C VAL A 203 -0.17 18.54 -17.19
N THR A 204 -0.25 17.21 -17.26
CA THR A 204 0.92 16.34 -17.35
C THR A 204 1.60 16.49 -18.70
N PRO A 205 2.85 17.01 -18.77
CA PRO A 205 3.55 17.19 -20.05
C PRO A 205 3.83 15.85 -20.74
N THR A 206 3.97 15.85 -22.08
CA THR A 206 4.23 14.63 -22.87
C THR A 206 5.42 13.82 -22.36
N ARG A 207 6.51 14.48 -21.99
CA ARG A 207 7.69 13.83 -21.40
C ARG A 207 7.39 13.10 -20.09
N LEU A 208 6.62 13.73 -19.19
CA LEU A 208 6.24 13.13 -17.91
C LEU A 208 5.25 11.99 -18.10
N ARG A 209 4.35 12.09 -19.10
CA ARG A 209 3.50 10.95 -19.51
C ARG A 209 4.34 9.75 -19.96
N GLY A 210 5.48 9.99 -20.61
CA GLY A 210 6.44 8.95 -20.98
C GLY A 210 7.05 8.23 -19.77
N VAL A 211 7.47 8.99 -18.75
CA VAL A 211 7.97 8.43 -17.48
C VAL A 211 6.89 7.61 -16.78
N LEU A 212 5.68 8.17 -16.63
CA LEU A 212 4.55 7.47 -16.02
C LEU A 212 4.16 6.18 -16.77
N ALA A 213 4.26 6.19 -18.10
CA ALA A 213 4.01 5.00 -18.91
C ALA A 213 5.09 3.92 -18.71
N LEU A 214 6.36 4.32 -18.56
CA LEU A 214 7.46 3.41 -18.25
C LEU A 214 7.27 2.75 -16.88
N GLU A 215 7.02 3.53 -15.84
CA GLU A 215 6.82 3.00 -14.48
C GLU A 215 5.56 2.13 -14.38
N ALA A 216 4.47 2.53 -15.04
CA ALA A 216 3.28 1.70 -15.16
C ALA A 216 3.55 0.38 -15.90
N GLY A 217 4.44 0.38 -16.89
CA GLY A 217 4.91 -0.82 -17.58
C GLY A 217 5.65 -1.77 -16.64
N ARG A 218 6.61 -1.27 -15.87
CA ARG A 218 7.33 -2.06 -14.84
C ARG A 218 6.38 -2.64 -13.79
N ALA A 219 5.38 -1.86 -13.35
CA ALA A 219 4.34 -2.35 -12.45
C ALA A 219 3.47 -3.45 -13.09
N ALA A 220 3.18 -3.35 -14.39
CA ALA A 220 2.45 -4.39 -15.12
C ALA A 220 3.24 -5.71 -15.15
N GLU A 221 4.55 -5.64 -15.43
CA GLU A 221 5.44 -6.81 -15.42
C GLU A 221 5.51 -7.48 -14.04
N LEU A 222 5.58 -6.67 -12.97
CA LEU A 222 5.53 -7.16 -11.60
C LEU A 222 4.21 -7.89 -11.28
N LEU A 223 3.07 -7.34 -11.71
CA LEU A 223 1.78 -8.03 -11.60
C LEU A 223 1.75 -9.32 -12.40
N ASP A 224 2.28 -9.32 -13.63
CA ASP A 224 2.32 -10.50 -14.50
C ASP A 224 3.21 -11.61 -13.93
N ARG A 225 4.30 -11.26 -13.25
CA ARG A 225 5.17 -12.20 -12.54
C ARG A 225 4.56 -12.75 -11.25
N GLY A 226 3.99 -11.88 -10.42
CA GLY A 226 3.46 -12.26 -9.11
C GLY A 226 2.09 -12.95 -9.15
N THR A 227 1.24 -12.64 -10.15
CA THR A 227 -0.14 -13.16 -10.19
C THR A 227 -0.22 -14.68 -10.36
N PRO A 228 0.48 -15.33 -11.31
CA PRO A 228 0.29 -16.76 -11.56
C PRO A 228 0.62 -17.65 -10.36
N PRO A 229 1.77 -17.48 -9.65
CA PRO A 229 2.06 -18.28 -8.46
C PRO A 229 1.04 -18.09 -7.33
N LEU A 230 0.56 -16.87 -7.12
CA LEU A 230 -0.47 -16.56 -6.12
C LEU A 230 -1.80 -17.23 -6.48
N MET A 231 -2.22 -17.16 -7.75
CA MET A 231 -3.48 -17.79 -8.16
C MET A 231 -3.38 -19.30 -8.08
N ALA A 232 -2.29 -19.92 -8.54
CA ALA A 232 -2.09 -21.37 -8.43
C ALA A 232 -1.98 -21.84 -6.97
N GLY A 233 -1.37 -21.04 -6.10
CA GLY A 233 -1.02 -21.44 -4.74
C GLY A 233 -2.01 -21.08 -3.64
N LEU A 234 -2.91 -20.13 -3.87
CA LEU A 234 -3.93 -19.71 -2.89
C LEU A 234 -5.25 -20.42 -3.12
N THR A 235 -5.98 -20.68 -2.05
CA THR A 235 -7.32 -21.30 -2.09
C THR A 235 -8.32 -20.51 -1.25
N GLY A 236 -9.61 -20.81 -1.42
CA GLY A 236 -10.70 -20.22 -0.64
C GLY A 236 -10.69 -18.69 -0.62
N TRP A 237 -10.89 -18.12 0.58
CA TRP A 237 -10.96 -16.67 0.79
C TRP A 237 -9.66 -15.93 0.52
N ALA A 238 -8.51 -16.59 0.68
CA ALA A 238 -7.21 -16.01 0.39
C ALA A 238 -7.08 -15.68 -1.10
N ARG A 239 -7.44 -16.64 -1.96
CA ARG A 239 -7.43 -16.45 -3.42
C ARG A 239 -8.40 -15.36 -3.84
N ILE A 240 -9.60 -15.33 -3.25
CA ILE A 240 -10.62 -14.31 -3.51
C ILE A 240 -10.10 -12.91 -3.15
N ALA A 241 -9.54 -12.74 -1.94
CA ALA A 241 -9.00 -11.47 -1.47
C ALA A 241 -7.86 -10.96 -2.38
N VAL A 242 -6.83 -11.79 -2.58
CA VAL A 242 -5.63 -11.42 -3.35
C VAL A 242 -5.94 -11.17 -4.82
N ALA A 243 -6.83 -11.96 -5.43
CA ALA A 243 -7.30 -11.70 -6.79
C ALA A 243 -7.98 -10.32 -6.91
N GLY A 244 -8.62 -9.85 -5.83
CA GLY A 244 -9.22 -8.52 -5.76
C GLY A 244 -8.18 -7.40 -5.86
N TYR A 245 -7.07 -7.51 -5.12
CA TYR A 245 -5.96 -6.54 -5.20
C TYR A 245 -5.33 -6.51 -6.58
N VAL A 246 -5.03 -7.68 -7.15
CA VAL A 246 -4.49 -7.80 -8.51
C VAL A 246 -5.44 -7.16 -9.53
N ALA A 247 -6.75 -7.43 -9.42
CA ALA A 247 -7.74 -6.85 -10.31
C ALA A 247 -7.82 -5.32 -10.17
N GLY A 248 -7.73 -4.80 -8.94
CA GLY A 248 -7.64 -3.36 -8.64
C GLY A 248 -6.43 -2.71 -9.29
N GLY A 249 -5.23 -3.29 -9.09
CA GLY A 249 -3.99 -2.82 -9.70
C GLY A 249 -4.05 -2.79 -11.22
N ARG A 250 -4.49 -3.89 -11.85
CA ARG A 250 -4.71 -3.92 -13.31
C ARG A 250 -5.69 -2.83 -13.73
N ALA A 251 -6.80 -2.66 -13.01
CA ALA A 251 -7.81 -1.65 -13.32
C ALA A 251 -7.26 -0.21 -13.24
N ALA A 252 -6.36 0.05 -12.30
CA ALA A 252 -5.63 1.31 -12.14
C ALA A 252 -4.66 1.55 -13.30
N LEU A 253 -3.85 0.56 -13.70
CA LEU A 253 -3.01 0.64 -14.90
C LEU A 253 -3.81 1.02 -16.15
N SER A 254 -4.96 0.39 -16.35
CA SER A 254 -5.83 0.75 -17.48
C SER A 254 -6.51 2.10 -17.31
N ALA A 255 -6.67 2.62 -16.09
CA ALA A 255 -7.16 3.99 -15.88
C ALA A 255 -6.08 5.01 -16.25
N LEU A 256 -4.82 4.78 -15.88
CA LEU A 256 -3.68 5.57 -16.30
C LEU A 256 -3.60 5.64 -17.83
N ALA A 257 -3.59 4.48 -18.50
CA ALA A 257 -3.53 4.42 -19.97
C ALA A 257 -4.72 5.10 -20.66
N ARG A 258 -5.96 4.85 -20.22
CA ARG A 258 -7.17 5.51 -20.77
C ARG A 258 -7.18 7.02 -20.53
N GLY A 259 -6.55 7.47 -19.45
CA GLY A 259 -6.38 8.88 -19.13
C GLY A 259 -5.20 9.52 -19.86
N HIS A 260 -4.53 8.79 -20.75
CA HIS A 260 -3.29 9.20 -21.41
C HIS A 260 -2.22 9.68 -20.42
N TYR A 261 -2.19 9.06 -19.23
CA TYR A 261 -1.30 9.39 -18.12
C TYR A 261 -1.39 10.85 -17.66
N ASP A 262 -2.52 11.53 -17.89
CA ASP A 262 -2.71 12.89 -17.40
C ASP A 262 -3.13 12.93 -15.92
N VAL A 263 -2.17 12.61 -15.05
CA VAL A 263 -2.36 12.48 -13.59
C VAL A 263 -2.39 13.82 -12.86
N LEU A 264 -1.79 14.87 -13.45
CA LEU A 264 -1.78 16.22 -12.86
C LEU A 264 -3.10 16.98 -13.06
N ALA A 265 -3.73 16.84 -14.24
CA ALA A 265 -4.98 17.54 -14.54
C ALA A 265 -6.18 16.98 -13.77
N ARG A 266 -6.17 15.67 -13.49
CA ARG A 266 -7.26 15.00 -12.76
C ARG A 266 -6.82 13.66 -12.20
N ARG A 267 -7.50 13.21 -11.15
CA ARG A 267 -7.27 11.88 -10.60
C ARG A 267 -7.80 10.79 -11.55
N LEU A 268 -6.91 9.92 -12.01
CA LEU A 268 -7.23 8.81 -12.91
C LEU A 268 -7.67 7.58 -12.12
N ARG A 269 -8.99 7.36 -12.04
CA ARG A 269 -9.58 6.23 -11.29
C ARG A 269 -10.09 5.10 -12.19
N PRO A 270 -10.05 3.85 -11.72
CA PRO A 270 -10.76 2.76 -12.37
C PRO A 270 -12.26 3.02 -12.49
N ARG A 271 -12.86 2.52 -13.58
CA ARG A 271 -14.32 2.48 -13.70
C ARG A 271 -14.86 1.46 -12.69
N ARG A 272 -15.94 1.79 -11.98
CA ARG A 272 -16.55 0.90 -10.96
C ARG A 272 -16.83 -0.50 -11.48
N ALA A 273 -17.31 -0.63 -12.72
CA ALA A 273 -17.60 -1.92 -13.37
C ALA A 273 -16.37 -2.69 -13.85
N ALA A 274 -15.20 -2.06 -13.98
CA ALA A 274 -14.01 -2.71 -14.53
C ALA A 274 -13.33 -3.67 -13.54
N VAL A 275 -13.43 -3.38 -12.23
CA VAL A 275 -12.79 -4.20 -11.18
C VAL A 275 -13.45 -5.58 -11.08
N PRO A 276 -14.80 -5.72 -10.97
CA PRO A 276 -15.45 -7.04 -10.93
C PRO A 276 -15.14 -7.92 -12.15
N VAL A 277 -15.18 -7.36 -13.37
CA VAL A 277 -14.89 -8.11 -14.60
C VAL A 277 -13.45 -8.65 -14.61
N ARG A 278 -12.49 -7.84 -14.17
CA ARG A 278 -11.08 -8.25 -14.10
C ARG A 278 -10.86 -9.26 -12.99
N TRP A 279 -11.58 -9.13 -11.89
CA TRP A 279 -11.49 -10.06 -10.78
C TRP A 279 -11.91 -11.48 -11.16
N VAL A 280 -13.03 -11.60 -11.89
CA VAL A 280 -13.45 -12.89 -12.47
C VAL A 280 -12.35 -13.47 -13.38
N ARG A 281 -11.78 -12.67 -14.28
CA ARG A 281 -10.69 -13.11 -15.17
C ARG A 281 -9.44 -13.56 -14.40
N VAL A 282 -9.04 -12.85 -13.34
CA VAL A 282 -7.89 -13.25 -12.50
C VAL A 282 -8.16 -14.58 -11.81
N LEU A 283 -9.39 -14.79 -11.33
CA LEU A 283 -9.79 -16.06 -10.70
C LEU A 283 -9.86 -17.21 -11.70
N GLU A 284 -10.24 -16.97 -12.95
CA GLU A 284 -10.29 -17.96 -14.05
C GLU A 284 -8.90 -18.30 -14.59
N GLY A 285 -7.99 -17.32 -14.68
CA GLY A 285 -6.65 -17.48 -15.25
C GLY A 285 -5.74 -18.45 -14.51
N GLY A 286 -6.00 -18.72 -13.22
CA GLY A 286 -5.27 -19.74 -12.44
C GLY A 286 -5.97 -21.09 -12.35
N ARG A 287 -6.85 -21.45 -13.31
CA ARG A 287 -7.49 -22.78 -13.42
C ARG A 287 -7.02 -23.55 -14.66
N ARG A 288 -5.93 -23.14 -15.30
CA ARG A 288 -5.30 -23.85 -16.41
C ARG A 288 -4.00 -24.48 -15.94
#